data_AF-A0A356ECT9-F1
#
_entry.id   AF-A0A356ECT9-F1
#
_cell.length_a   1.000
_cell.length_b   1.000
_cell.length_c   1.000
_cell.angle_alpha   90.00
_cell.angle_beta   90.00
_cell.angle_gamma   90.00
#
_symmetry.space_group_name_H-M   'P 1'
#
loop_
_entity.id
_entity.type
_entity.pdbx_description
1 polymer ?
#
loop_
_entity_poly.entity_id
_entity_poly.type
_entity_poly.pdbx_seq_one_letter_code
_entity_poly.pdbx_strand_id
1 'polypeptide(L)'
;MDKQTERVIERTWSKETIVQVELGIVQNMLGSRTEEAVEGSISFARFLSLSGLNNDNYPLFLKLLEVENHWVIDTMVGKKDPFLLLSAIQPNSYVAFTAFKLLTNWHPGGIYPVTLSIVLGILQATYASPKDGYKIFSVSINDVNNLGKHLNKELGQDDPNNRCILDILDRMGTLAGTSNNADKEQMARQANNIRTFYFDKRKKMEDVIPQVLLVKSDYVAKETAPKQLFVD
;
A
#
# COMPACT_ATOMS: atom_id res chain seq x y z
N MET A 1 5.50 -51.37 7.74
CA MET A 1 5.82 -50.20 8.57
C MET A 1 5.09 -50.39 9.90
N ASP A 2 5.73 -50.14 11.04
CA ASP A 2 5.07 -50.31 12.34
C ASP A 2 3.95 -49.26 12.48
N LYS A 3 2.77 -49.66 12.98
CA LYS A 3 1.60 -48.77 13.16
C LYS A 3 1.91 -47.59 14.09
N GLN A 4 2.90 -47.76 14.96
CA GLN A 4 3.37 -46.71 15.84
C GLN A 4 4.21 -45.66 15.08
N THR A 5 5.00 -46.08 14.09
CA THR A 5 5.75 -45.18 13.20
C THR A 5 4.83 -44.38 12.28
N GLU A 6 3.80 -45.00 11.71
CA GLU A 6 2.79 -44.31 10.88
C GLU A 6 2.08 -43.19 11.65
N ARG A 7 1.64 -43.47 12.88
CA ARG A 7 0.97 -42.46 13.73
C ARG A 7 1.86 -41.30 14.12
N VAL A 8 3.16 -41.52 14.26
CA VAL A 8 4.12 -40.45 14.55
C VAL A 8 4.36 -39.60 13.29
N ILE A 9 4.46 -40.23 12.12
CA ILE A 9 4.60 -39.54 10.82
C ILE A 9 3.36 -38.68 10.53
N GLU A 10 2.15 -39.22 10.67
CA GLU A 10 0.90 -38.47 10.45
C GLU A 10 0.71 -37.30 11.42
N ARG A 11 1.18 -37.44 12.67
CA ARG A 11 1.19 -36.32 13.63
C ARG A 11 2.23 -35.26 13.31
N THR A 12 3.35 -35.65 12.72
CA THR A 12 4.45 -34.73 12.42
C THR A 12 4.19 -33.98 11.11
N TRP A 13 3.73 -34.69 10.08
CA TRP A 13 3.40 -34.17 8.75
C TRP A 13 1.90 -34.19 8.51
N SER A 14 1.16 -33.46 9.35
CA SER A 14 -0.25 -33.20 9.10
C SER A 14 -0.40 -32.26 7.88
N LYS A 15 -1.59 -32.21 7.29
CA LYS A 15 -1.89 -31.30 6.18
C LYS A 15 -1.63 -29.85 6.57
N GLU A 16 -1.99 -29.48 7.79
CA GLU A 16 -1.78 -28.14 8.33
C GLU A 16 -0.29 -27.81 8.43
N THR A 17 0.53 -28.74 8.93
CA THR A 17 1.99 -28.53 9.00
C THR A 17 2.60 -28.37 7.61
N ILE A 18 2.17 -29.19 6.63
CA ILE A 18 2.64 -29.09 5.25
C ILE A 18 2.30 -27.71 4.68
N VAL A 19 1.05 -27.26 4.83
CA VAL A 19 0.61 -25.92 4.36
C VAL A 19 1.40 -24.79 5.02
N GLN A 20 1.73 -24.90 6.32
CA GLN A 20 2.55 -23.89 6.99
C GLN A 20 3.98 -23.84 6.44
N VAL A 21 4.58 -25.00 6.16
CA VAL A 21 5.92 -25.06 5.54
C VAL A 21 5.88 -24.49 4.12
N GLU A 22 4.88 -24.86 3.31
CA GLU A 22 4.68 -24.31 1.97
C GLU A 22 4.51 -22.79 2.01
N LEU A 23 3.67 -22.28 2.91
CA LEU A 23 3.46 -20.84 3.09
C LEU A 23 4.75 -20.12 3.48
N GLY A 24 5.56 -20.71 4.37
CA GLY A 24 6.86 -20.15 4.75
C GLY A 24 7.84 -20.06 3.58
N ILE A 25 7.87 -21.08 2.71
CA ILE A 25 8.68 -21.08 1.48
C ILE A 25 8.21 -19.97 0.52
N VAL A 26 6.90 -19.87 0.29
CA VAL A 26 6.32 -18.83 -0.56
C VAL A 26 6.61 -17.44 0.00
N GLN A 27 6.49 -17.22 1.31
CA GLN A 27 6.82 -15.94 1.93
C GLN A 27 8.29 -15.56 1.76
N ASN A 28 9.20 -16.53 1.86
CA ASN A 28 10.62 -16.30 1.62
C ASN A 28 10.90 -15.93 0.16
N MET A 29 10.23 -16.59 -0.79
CA MET A 29 10.29 -16.24 -2.21
C MET A 29 9.78 -14.82 -2.45
N LEU A 30 8.60 -14.47 -1.92
CA LEU A 30 8.01 -13.14 -2.02
C LEU A 30 8.89 -12.04 -1.41
N GLY A 31 9.75 -12.39 -0.45
CA GLY A 31 10.76 -11.48 0.10
C GLY A 31 11.77 -10.96 -0.93
N SER A 32 11.89 -11.58 -2.11
CA SER A 32 12.62 -11.06 -3.28
C SER A 32 14.08 -10.66 -3.00
N ARG A 33 14.77 -11.41 -2.14
CA ARG A 33 16.17 -11.14 -1.70
C ARG A 33 17.24 -11.78 -2.58
N THR A 34 16.86 -12.65 -3.50
CA THR A 34 17.74 -13.28 -4.49
C THR A 34 17.09 -13.18 -5.86
N GLU A 35 17.87 -13.32 -6.92
CA GLU A 35 17.39 -13.24 -8.30
C GLU A 35 16.30 -14.31 -8.57
N GLU A 36 16.48 -15.52 -8.06
CA GLU A 36 15.52 -16.62 -8.19
C GLU A 36 14.22 -16.33 -7.43
N ALA A 37 14.33 -15.68 -6.26
CA ALA A 37 13.17 -15.28 -5.47
C ALA A 37 12.37 -14.19 -6.19
N VAL A 38 13.04 -13.24 -6.86
CA VAL A 38 12.42 -12.22 -7.69
C VAL A 38 11.70 -12.86 -8.87
N GLU A 39 12.34 -13.76 -9.60
CA GLU A 39 11.75 -14.48 -10.75
C GLU A 39 10.54 -15.34 -10.34
N GLY A 40 10.63 -16.02 -9.21
CA GLY A 40 9.51 -16.75 -8.61
C GLY A 40 8.36 -15.81 -8.21
N SER A 41 8.68 -14.64 -7.65
CA SER A 41 7.69 -13.63 -7.28
C SER A 41 7.00 -12.99 -8.49
N ILE A 42 7.75 -12.73 -9.57
CA ILE A 42 7.22 -12.29 -10.87
C ILE A 42 6.23 -13.33 -11.40
N SER A 43 6.62 -14.61 -11.38
CA SER A 43 5.76 -15.71 -11.83
C SER A 43 4.48 -15.84 -10.98
N PHE A 44 4.61 -15.69 -9.67
CA PHE A 44 3.47 -15.68 -8.75
C PHE A 44 2.54 -14.48 -8.99
N ALA A 45 3.10 -13.27 -9.12
CA ALA A 45 2.35 -12.05 -9.41
C ALA A 45 1.58 -12.15 -10.74
N ARG A 46 2.21 -12.74 -11.76
CA ARG A 46 1.57 -13.03 -13.04
C ARG A 46 0.40 -13.99 -12.88
N PHE A 47 0.60 -15.12 -12.19
CA PHE A 47 -0.45 -16.10 -11.96
C PHE A 47 -1.62 -15.51 -11.17
N LEU A 48 -1.33 -14.72 -10.14
CA LEU A 48 -2.35 -14.01 -9.36
C LEU A 48 -3.13 -13.02 -10.25
N SER A 49 -2.45 -12.24 -11.08
CA SER A 49 -3.10 -11.30 -12.00
C SER A 49 -4.02 -12.01 -13.01
N LEU A 50 -3.60 -13.18 -13.52
CA LEU A 50 -4.40 -14.04 -14.41
C LEU A 50 -5.62 -14.64 -13.72
N SER A 51 -5.54 -14.96 -12.42
CA SER A 51 -6.68 -15.47 -11.65
C SER A 51 -7.82 -14.46 -11.49
N GLY A 52 -7.54 -13.18 -11.73
CA GLY A 52 -8.49 -12.09 -11.60
C GLY A 52 -8.73 -11.70 -10.14
N LEU A 53 -8.94 -10.42 -9.89
CA LEU A 53 -9.19 -9.89 -8.56
C LEU A 53 -10.63 -10.20 -8.10
N ASN A 54 -10.79 -10.70 -6.87
CA ASN A 54 -12.07 -10.94 -6.22
C ASN A 54 -11.98 -10.80 -4.68
N ASN A 55 -13.11 -10.98 -4.00
CA ASN A 55 -13.20 -10.81 -2.54
C ASN A 55 -12.40 -11.85 -1.73
N ASP A 56 -12.05 -12.99 -2.31
CA ASP A 56 -11.32 -14.06 -1.63
C ASP A 56 -9.81 -13.89 -1.77
N ASN A 57 -9.33 -13.31 -2.87
CA ASN A 57 -7.90 -13.21 -3.19
C ASN A 57 -7.30 -11.80 -3.09
N TYR A 58 -8.09 -10.73 -2.93
CA TYR A 58 -7.55 -9.38 -2.78
C TYR A 58 -6.50 -9.21 -1.66
N PRO A 59 -6.53 -9.96 -0.53
CA PRO A 59 -5.48 -9.85 0.47
C PRO A 59 -4.11 -10.27 -0.07
N LEU A 60 -4.05 -11.16 -1.07
CA LEU A 60 -2.80 -11.53 -1.74
C LEU A 60 -2.27 -10.40 -2.62
N PHE A 61 -3.15 -9.65 -3.30
CA PHE A 61 -2.76 -8.45 -4.04
C PHE A 61 -2.17 -7.40 -3.10
N LEU A 62 -2.83 -7.15 -1.96
CA LEU A 62 -2.33 -6.25 -0.93
C LEU A 62 -0.98 -6.71 -0.36
N LYS A 63 -0.81 -8.02 -0.17
CA LYS A 63 0.46 -8.58 0.31
C LYS A 63 1.60 -8.37 -0.68
N LEU A 64 1.33 -8.46 -1.99
CA LEU A 64 2.33 -8.17 -3.01
C LEU A 64 2.76 -6.71 -3.05
N LEU A 65 1.91 -5.75 -2.64
CA LEU A 65 2.31 -4.34 -2.50
C LEU A 65 3.36 -4.12 -1.41
N GLU A 66 3.48 -5.05 -0.45
CA GLU A 66 4.56 -5.03 0.55
C GLU A 66 5.90 -5.53 -0.02
N VAL A 67 5.91 -6.13 -1.22
CA VAL A 67 7.13 -6.59 -1.87
C VAL A 67 7.89 -5.38 -2.40
N GLU A 68 9.12 -5.21 -1.91
CA GLU A 68 10.04 -4.14 -2.29
C GLU A 68 10.71 -4.44 -3.64
N ASN A 69 9.91 -4.65 -4.70
CA ASN A 69 10.45 -4.99 -6.02
C ASN A 69 9.52 -4.55 -7.16
N HIS A 70 9.93 -3.53 -7.92
CA HIS A 70 9.09 -2.95 -8.98
C HIS A 70 8.73 -3.94 -10.10
N TRP A 71 9.60 -4.87 -10.48
CA TRP A 71 9.29 -5.87 -11.52
C TRP A 71 8.11 -6.77 -11.14
N VAL A 72 8.00 -7.12 -9.85
CA VAL A 72 6.86 -7.89 -9.32
C VAL A 72 5.57 -7.06 -9.39
N ILE A 73 5.63 -5.79 -9.00
CA ILE A 73 4.47 -4.89 -9.04
C ILE A 73 4.00 -4.63 -10.47
N ASP A 74 4.93 -4.34 -11.38
CA ASP A 74 4.63 -4.10 -12.79
C ASP A 74 3.99 -5.32 -13.44
N THR A 75 4.46 -6.53 -13.09
CA THR A 75 3.87 -7.78 -13.56
C THR A 75 2.44 -7.98 -13.04
N MET A 76 2.19 -7.65 -11.77
CA MET A 76 0.86 -7.75 -11.17
C MET A 76 -0.13 -6.80 -11.84
N VAL A 77 0.28 -5.56 -12.08
CA VAL A 77 -0.56 -4.49 -12.66
C VAL A 77 -0.76 -4.69 -14.16
N GLY A 78 0.30 -5.06 -14.87
CA GLY A 78 0.32 -5.17 -16.32
C GLY A 78 -0.04 -3.84 -17.00
N LYS A 79 -1.04 -3.87 -17.89
CA LYS A 79 -1.50 -2.68 -18.64
C LYS A 79 -2.68 -1.95 -17.99
N LYS A 80 -3.08 -2.34 -16.77
CA LYS A 80 -4.22 -1.74 -16.07
C LYS A 80 -3.81 -0.39 -15.47
N ASP A 81 -4.79 0.49 -15.28
CA ASP A 81 -4.57 1.70 -14.50
C ASP A 81 -4.30 1.31 -13.02
N PRO A 82 -3.14 1.68 -12.45
CA PRO A 82 -2.80 1.38 -11.07
C PRO A 82 -3.83 1.90 -10.06
N PHE A 83 -4.44 3.08 -10.29
CA PHE A 83 -5.46 3.65 -9.40
C PHE A 83 -6.72 2.80 -9.33
N LEU A 84 -7.00 2.02 -10.38
CA LEU A 84 -8.20 1.21 -10.49
C LEU A 84 -7.96 -0.26 -10.17
N LEU A 85 -6.73 -0.66 -9.80
CA LEU A 85 -6.37 -2.07 -9.60
C LEU A 85 -7.32 -2.77 -8.63
N LEU A 86 -7.64 -2.13 -7.50
CA LEU A 86 -8.50 -2.68 -6.44
C LEU A 86 -9.94 -2.16 -6.47
N SER A 87 -10.36 -1.49 -7.56
CA SER A 87 -11.69 -0.85 -7.67
C SER A 87 -12.88 -1.82 -7.57
N ALA A 88 -12.67 -3.11 -7.85
CA ALA A 88 -13.69 -4.15 -7.70
C ALA A 88 -13.97 -4.52 -6.23
N ILE A 89 -13.09 -4.15 -5.31
CA ILE A 89 -13.20 -4.48 -3.88
C ILE A 89 -13.89 -3.33 -3.17
N GLN A 90 -14.95 -3.66 -2.41
CA GLN A 90 -15.62 -2.66 -1.59
C GLN A 90 -14.69 -2.14 -0.49
N PRO A 91 -14.62 -0.81 -0.30
CA PRO A 91 -13.85 -0.22 0.79
C PRO A 91 -14.24 -0.83 2.13
N ASN A 92 -13.23 -1.30 2.87
CA ASN A 92 -13.40 -1.87 4.20
C ASN A 92 -12.19 -1.51 5.07
N SER A 93 -12.31 -1.72 6.38
CA SER A 93 -11.29 -1.33 7.35
C SER A 93 -9.94 -1.99 7.10
N TYR A 94 -9.91 -3.24 6.60
CA TYR A 94 -8.67 -3.96 6.35
C TYR A 94 -7.91 -3.39 5.15
N VAL A 95 -8.60 -3.07 4.04
CA VAL A 95 -7.97 -2.46 2.86
C VAL A 95 -7.45 -1.06 3.21
N ALA A 96 -8.25 -0.24 3.91
CA ALA A 96 -7.84 1.10 4.34
C ALA A 96 -6.66 1.08 5.32
N PHE A 97 -6.70 0.17 6.31
CA PHE A 97 -5.61 -0.04 7.25
C PHE A 97 -4.31 -0.41 6.52
N THR A 98 -4.38 -1.33 5.55
CA THR A 98 -3.21 -1.78 4.79
C THR A 98 -2.63 -0.66 3.94
N ALA A 99 -3.47 0.18 3.33
CA ALA A 99 -3.05 1.37 2.61
C ALA A 99 -2.27 2.36 3.51
N PHE A 100 -2.79 2.69 4.69
CA PHE A 100 -2.07 3.56 5.63
C PHE A 100 -0.82 2.93 6.24
N LYS A 101 -0.83 1.62 6.46
CA LYS A 101 0.36 0.87 6.89
C LYS A 101 1.48 0.99 5.86
N LEU A 102 1.17 0.84 4.57
CA LEU A 102 2.15 1.05 3.49
C LEU A 102 2.68 2.49 3.50
N LEU A 103 1.80 3.49 3.53
CA LEU A 103 2.23 4.89 3.61
C LEU A 103 3.11 5.16 4.84
N THR A 104 2.82 4.53 5.99
CA THR A 104 3.62 4.68 7.21
C THR A 104 5.02 4.09 7.05
N ASN A 105 5.13 2.88 6.49
CA ASN A 105 6.39 2.15 6.35
C ASN A 105 7.36 2.82 5.37
N TRP A 106 6.84 3.49 4.36
CA TRP A 106 7.66 4.03 3.28
C TRP A 106 7.96 5.52 3.43
N HIS A 107 9.21 5.88 3.19
CA HIS A 107 9.62 7.27 3.06
C HIS A 107 9.21 7.86 1.71
N PRO A 108 9.08 9.20 1.59
CA PRO A 108 8.92 9.86 0.29
C PRO A 108 10.01 9.42 -0.70
N GLY A 109 9.62 9.00 -1.91
CA GLY A 109 10.52 8.45 -2.94
C GLY A 109 10.94 6.99 -2.73
N GLY A 110 10.77 6.42 -1.54
CA GLY A 110 11.06 5.01 -1.26
C GLY A 110 9.94 4.04 -1.66
N ILE A 111 8.71 4.53 -1.76
CA ILE A 111 7.60 3.75 -2.33
C ILE A 111 7.64 3.83 -3.86
N TYR A 112 7.57 2.67 -4.51
CA TYR A 112 7.48 2.61 -5.97
C TYR A 112 6.23 3.39 -6.47
N PRO A 113 6.34 4.28 -7.48
CA PRO A 113 5.23 5.15 -7.88
C PRO A 113 3.93 4.43 -8.27
N VAL A 114 4.02 3.23 -8.86
CA VAL A 114 2.83 2.41 -9.19
C VAL A 114 2.17 1.89 -7.92
N THR A 115 2.96 1.41 -6.95
CA THR A 115 2.46 1.00 -5.62
C THR A 115 1.77 2.16 -4.91
N LEU A 116 2.38 3.36 -4.95
CA LEU A 116 1.75 4.56 -4.40
C LEU A 116 0.41 4.85 -5.09
N SER A 117 0.35 4.78 -6.42
CA SER A 117 -0.89 5.02 -7.18
C SER A 117 -2.02 4.05 -6.78
N ILE A 118 -1.69 2.76 -6.58
CA ILE A 118 -2.66 1.75 -6.09
C ILE A 118 -3.16 2.11 -4.70
N VAL A 119 -2.25 2.45 -3.78
CA VAL A 119 -2.59 2.86 -2.42
C VAL A 119 -3.49 4.10 -2.41
N LEU A 120 -3.19 5.08 -3.27
CA LEU A 120 -4.00 6.29 -3.41
C LEU A 120 -5.37 5.98 -4.00
N GLY A 121 -5.48 5.06 -4.97
CA GLY A 121 -6.76 4.60 -5.50
C GLY A 121 -7.68 3.98 -4.43
N ILE A 122 -7.12 3.14 -3.56
CA ILE A 122 -7.83 2.59 -2.39
C ILE A 122 -8.38 3.72 -1.51
N LEU A 123 -7.53 4.68 -1.14
CA LEU A 123 -7.88 5.74 -0.21
C LEU A 123 -8.89 6.70 -0.84
N GLN A 124 -8.75 7.00 -2.13
CA GLN A 124 -9.71 7.81 -2.87
C GLN A 124 -11.10 7.16 -2.88
N ALA A 125 -11.18 5.84 -3.13
CA ALA A 125 -12.44 5.11 -3.06
C ALA A 125 -13.01 5.08 -1.63
N THR A 126 -12.16 4.87 -0.62
CA THR A 126 -12.58 4.80 0.79
C THR A 126 -13.14 6.13 1.28
N TYR A 127 -12.49 7.25 0.95
CA TYR A 127 -12.88 8.59 1.40
C TYR A 127 -13.70 9.36 0.37
N ALA A 128 -14.25 8.67 -0.64
CA ALA A 128 -15.13 9.28 -1.63
C ALA A 128 -16.29 10.04 -0.96
N SER A 129 -16.91 9.41 0.05
CA SER A 129 -17.73 10.07 1.07
C SER A 129 -16.89 10.23 2.34
N PRO A 130 -16.49 11.45 2.73
CA PRO A 130 -15.62 11.66 3.90
C PRO A 130 -16.22 11.11 5.20
N LYS A 131 -17.53 11.27 5.38
CA LYS A 131 -18.24 10.82 6.60
C LYS A 131 -18.30 9.30 6.69
N ASP A 132 -18.54 8.62 5.57
CA ASP A 132 -18.62 7.16 5.56
C ASP A 132 -17.24 6.51 5.55
N GLY A 133 -16.28 7.10 4.84
CA GLY A 133 -14.87 6.70 4.90
C GLY A 133 -14.32 6.72 6.32
N TYR A 134 -14.61 7.79 7.08
CA TYR A 134 -14.21 7.89 8.49
C TYR A 134 -14.89 6.85 9.41
N LYS A 135 -16.09 6.37 9.05
CA LYS A 135 -16.75 5.26 9.76
C LYS A 135 -16.11 3.91 9.41
N ILE A 136 -15.70 3.72 8.16
CA ILE A 136 -15.01 2.51 7.70
C ILE A 136 -13.64 2.41 8.38
N PHE A 137 -12.88 3.50 8.39
CA PHE A 137 -11.59 3.60 9.03
C PHE A 137 -11.40 4.99 9.62
N SER A 138 -11.29 5.06 10.95
CA SER A 138 -11.10 6.33 11.65
C SER A 138 -9.65 6.78 11.54
N VAL A 139 -9.37 7.57 10.50
CA VAL A 139 -8.05 8.12 10.21
C VAL A 139 -7.56 9.03 11.34
N SER A 140 -6.29 8.86 11.71
CA SER A 140 -5.58 9.68 12.70
C SER A 140 -4.81 10.84 12.05
N ILE A 141 -4.33 11.77 12.87
CA ILE A 141 -3.41 12.84 12.42
C ILE A 141 -2.13 12.24 11.82
N ASN A 142 -1.63 11.15 12.40
CA ASN A 142 -0.43 10.48 11.90
C ASN A 142 -0.66 9.89 10.50
N ASP A 143 -1.84 9.32 10.24
CA ASP A 143 -2.20 8.81 8.92
C ASP A 143 -2.25 9.93 7.87
N VAL A 144 -2.83 11.07 8.23
CA VAL A 144 -2.86 12.27 7.38
C VAL A 144 -1.45 12.80 7.09
N ASN A 145 -0.56 12.80 8.07
CA ASN A 145 0.84 13.18 7.88
C ASN A 145 1.58 12.19 6.96
N ASN A 146 1.35 10.88 7.14
CA ASN A 146 1.93 9.84 6.29
C ASN A 146 1.36 9.83 4.88
N LEU A 147 0.15 10.34 4.66
CA LEU A 147 -0.36 10.63 3.32
C LEU A 147 0.31 11.87 2.73
N GLY A 148 0.32 12.97 3.49
CA GLY A 148 0.85 14.26 3.03
C GLY A 148 2.35 14.27 2.74
N LYS A 149 3.15 13.42 3.40
CA LYS A 149 4.61 13.37 3.18
C LYS A 149 5.00 12.98 1.75
N HIS A 150 4.12 12.28 1.03
CA HIS A 150 4.36 11.88 -0.36
C HIS A 150 4.06 12.99 -1.38
N LEU A 151 3.56 14.14 -0.95
CA LEU A 151 3.41 15.30 -1.84
C LEU A 151 4.77 15.79 -2.33
N ASN A 152 4.92 15.93 -3.65
CA ASN A 152 6.12 16.46 -4.27
C ASN A 152 5.86 17.84 -4.88
N LYS A 153 6.33 18.91 -4.22
CA LYS A 153 6.18 20.29 -4.73
C LYS A 153 6.86 20.52 -6.09
N GLU A 154 7.88 19.73 -6.42
CA GLU A 154 8.66 19.88 -7.68
C GLU A 154 7.84 19.45 -8.90
N LEU A 155 6.94 18.47 -8.75
CA LEU A 155 6.09 17.96 -9.83
C LEU A 155 4.81 18.78 -10.04
N GLY A 156 4.46 19.64 -9.08
CA GLY A 156 3.25 20.46 -9.15
C GLY A 156 1.95 19.67 -8.99
N GLN A 157 0.83 20.38 -8.98
CA GLN A 157 -0.49 19.79 -8.69
C GLN A 157 -1.04 18.88 -9.80
N ASP A 158 -0.52 19.01 -11.01
CA ASP A 158 -1.01 18.27 -12.18
C ASP A 158 -0.45 16.84 -12.25
N ASP A 159 0.57 16.54 -11.44
CA ASP A 159 1.03 15.18 -11.23
C ASP A 159 -0.11 14.30 -10.67
N PRO A 160 -0.35 13.10 -11.22
CA PRO A 160 -1.47 12.25 -10.81
C PRO A 160 -1.49 11.90 -9.32
N ASN A 161 -0.31 11.63 -8.73
CA ASN A 161 -0.20 11.28 -7.31
C ASN A 161 -0.48 12.49 -6.44
N ASN A 162 0.13 13.64 -6.76
CA ASN A 162 -0.15 14.89 -6.04
C ASN A 162 -1.64 15.25 -6.11
N ARG A 163 -2.25 15.19 -7.29
CA ARG A 163 -3.67 15.47 -7.49
C ARG A 163 -4.54 14.57 -6.62
N CYS A 164 -4.26 13.27 -6.60
CA CYS A 164 -5.04 12.31 -5.81
C CYS A 164 -4.86 12.53 -4.30
N ILE A 165 -3.62 12.76 -3.84
CA ILE A 165 -3.35 13.09 -2.43
C ILE A 165 -4.10 14.37 -2.02
N LEU A 166 -4.05 15.42 -2.84
CA LEU A 166 -4.73 16.69 -2.55
C LEU A 166 -6.25 16.55 -2.53
N ASP A 167 -6.84 15.71 -3.40
CA ASP A 167 -8.28 15.39 -3.39
C ASP A 167 -8.68 14.65 -2.11
N ILE A 168 -7.90 13.64 -1.70
CA ILE A 168 -8.14 12.90 -0.46
C ILE A 168 -8.04 13.85 0.75
N LEU A 169 -7.01 14.69 0.81
CA LEU A 169 -6.84 15.67 1.88
C LEU A 169 -7.97 16.72 1.90
N ASP A 170 -8.48 17.13 0.74
CA ASP A 170 -9.62 18.07 0.64
C ASP A 170 -10.87 17.43 1.26
N ARG A 171 -11.18 16.20 0.84
CA ARG A 171 -12.29 15.40 1.35
C ARG A 171 -12.20 15.22 2.87
N MET A 172 -11.05 14.81 3.39
CA MET A 172 -10.82 14.72 4.84
C MET A 172 -10.97 16.08 5.54
N GLY A 173 -10.47 17.14 4.92
CA GLY A 173 -10.58 18.52 5.39
C GLY A 173 -12.01 19.01 5.55
N THR A 174 -12.95 18.52 4.72
CA THR A 174 -14.39 18.86 4.84
C THR A 174 -15.05 18.34 6.13
N LEU A 175 -14.39 17.44 6.85
CA LEU A 175 -14.89 16.95 8.14
C LEU A 175 -14.73 17.97 9.27
N ALA A 176 -13.96 19.04 9.08
CA ALA A 176 -13.81 20.09 10.07
C ALA A 176 -15.14 20.84 10.27
N GLY A 177 -15.51 21.09 11.51
CA GLY A 177 -16.78 21.71 11.92
C GLY A 177 -17.99 20.78 11.80
N THR A 178 -17.80 19.49 11.51
CA THR A 178 -18.92 18.54 11.32
C THR A 178 -19.18 17.65 12.53
N SER A 179 -18.35 17.73 13.56
CA SER A 179 -18.36 16.81 14.70
C SER A 179 -17.89 17.48 15.99
N ASN A 180 -18.37 16.98 17.13
CA ASN A 180 -17.86 17.36 18.46
C ASN A 180 -16.66 16.51 18.89
N ASN A 181 -16.27 15.51 18.09
CA ASN A 181 -15.08 14.69 18.34
C ASN A 181 -13.81 15.50 18.03
N ALA A 182 -13.03 15.79 19.09
CA ALA A 182 -11.82 16.60 19.00
C ALA A 182 -10.75 16.00 18.07
N ASP A 183 -10.55 14.68 18.08
CA ASP A 183 -9.55 14.00 17.24
C ASP A 183 -9.91 14.12 15.76
N LYS A 184 -11.19 13.93 15.44
CA LYS A 184 -11.72 14.11 14.08
C LYS A 184 -11.54 15.55 13.59
N GLU A 185 -11.83 16.52 14.45
CA GLU A 185 -11.67 17.95 14.13
C GLU A 185 -10.20 18.32 13.90
N GLN A 186 -9.29 17.85 14.77
CA GLN A 186 -7.86 18.12 14.63
C GLN A 186 -7.27 17.45 13.38
N MET A 187 -7.67 16.22 13.09
CA MET A 187 -7.27 15.52 11.86
C MET A 187 -7.72 16.27 10.60
N ALA A 188 -8.99 16.69 10.54
CA ALA A 188 -9.50 17.43 9.40
C ALA A 188 -8.79 18.78 9.20
N ARG A 189 -8.50 19.49 10.29
CA ARG A 189 -7.68 20.72 10.26
C ARG A 189 -6.26 20.44 9.77
N GLN A 190 -5.65 19.34 10.20
CA GLN A 190 -4.32 18.96 9.72
C GLN A 190 -4.32 18.70 8.21
N ALA A 191 -5.34 18.03 7.67
CA ALA A 191 -5.46 17.81 6.23
C ALA A 191 -5.53 19.15 5.45
N ASN A 192 -6.31 20.11 5.94
CA ASN A 192 -6.39 21.46 5.37
C ASN A 192 -5.07 22.24 5.50
N ASN A 193 -4.36 22.10 6.62
CA ASN A 193 -3.06 22.72 6.82
C ASN A 193 -2.04 22.19 5.81
N ILE A 194 -1.92 20.88 5.65
CA ILE A 194 -1.00 20.27 4.68
C ILE A 194 -1.25 20.81 3.28
N ARG A 195 -2.52 20.89 2.84
CA ARG A 195 -2.88 21.49 1.54
C ARG A 195 -2.47 22.94 1.43
N THR A 196 -2.76 23.74 2.45
CA THR A 196 -2.39 25.17 2.47
C THR A 196 -0.87 25.34 2.35
N PHE A 197 -0.11 24.54 3.07
CA PHE A 197 1.35 24.55 3.01
C PHE A 197 1.89 24.02 1.68
N TYR A 198 1.21 23.09 1.02
CA TYR A 198 1.57 22.63 -0.32
C TYR A 198 1.47 23.76 -1.36
N PHE A 199 0.33 24.47 -1.40
CA PHE A 199 0.09 25.54 -2.38
C PHE A 199 0.87 26.83 -2.11
N ASP A 200 1.21 27.10 -0.84
CA ASP A 200 1.99 28.27 -0.49
C ASP A 200 3.48 28.06 -0.80
N LYS A 201 4.01 28.82 -1.77
CA LYS A 201 5.42 28.79 -2.18
C LYS A 201 6.38 29.30 -1.10
N ARG A 202 5.89 30.07 -0.12
CA ARG A 202 6.69 30.64 0.96
C ARG A 202 6.81 29.69 2.16
N LYS A 203 5.96 28.68 2.23
CA LYS A 203 5.91 27.71 3.33
C LYS A 203 6.61 26.41 2.96
N LYS A 204 7.20 25.74 3.95
CA LYS A 204 7.84 24.45 3.74
C LYS A 204 6.98 23.33 4.30
N MET A 205 7.07 22.14 3.71
CA MET A 205 6.31 20.99 4.22
C MET A 205 6.74 20.58 5.64
N GLU A 206 8.01 20.82 6.00
CA GLU A 206 8.56 20.54 7.35
C GLU A 206 7.95 21.39 8.47
N ASP A 207 7.29 22.50 8.12
CA ASP A 207 6.60 23.37 9.08
C ASP A 207 5.22 22.80 9.50
N VAL A 208 4.70 21.80 8.77
CA VAL A 208 3.38 21.19 9.02
C VAL A 208 3.43 19.67 9.21
N ILE A 209 4.40 18.99 8.60
CA ILE A 209 4.64 17.55 8.75
C ILE A 209 5.96 17.37 9.49
N PRO A 210 6.04 16.52 10.53
CA PRO A 210 7.29 16.23 11.24
C PRO A 210 8.43 15.90 10.28
N GLN A 211 9.57 16.58 10.43
CA GLN A 211 10.72 16.46 9.52
C GLN A 211 11.22 15.01 9.38
N VAL A 212 11.11 14.19 10.43
CA VAL A 212 11.49 12.78 10.43
C VAL A 212 10.72 11.96 9.37
N LEU A 213 9.52 12.39 9.00
CA LEU A 213 8.69 11.73 7.99
C LEU A 213 9.05 12.19 6.56
N LEU A 214 9.73 13.32 6.40
CA LEU A 214 10.05 13.94 5.11
C LEU A 214 11.41 13.51 4.55
N VAL A 215 12.13 12.64 5.24
CA VAL A 215 13.41 12.08 4.77
C VAL A 215 13.18 11.35 3.45
N LYS A 216 13.82 11.81 2.37
CA LYS A 216 13.71 11.17 1.04
C LYS A 216 14.45 9.83 1.03
N SER A 217 13.92 8.88 0.27
CA SER A 217 14.53 7.59 -0.02
C SER A 217 14.44 7.30 -1.52
N ASP A 218 15.03 6.20 -1.96
CA ASP A 218 15.03 5.73 -3.34
C ASP A 218 14.59 4.27 -3.34
N TYR A 219 13.49 3.97 -4.03
CA TYR A 219 12.93 2.63 -4.10
C TYR A 219 13.89 1.64 -4.77
N VAL A 220 14.73 2.08 -5.70
CA VAL A 220 15.67 1.21 -6.44
C VAL A 220 16.84 0.76 -5.57
N ALA A 221 17.18 1.53 -4.53
CA ALA A 221 18.41 1.33 -3.76
C ALA A 221 18.51 -0.01 -3.00
N LYS A 222 17.39 -0.70 -2.82
CA LYS A 222 17.31 -1.98 -2.07
C LYS A 222 16.83 -3.16 -2.91
N GLU A 223 16.55 -2.95 -4.19
CA GLU A 223 15.92 -3.98 -5.02
C GLU A 223 16.96 -4.95 -5.59
N THR A 224 16.57 -6.22 -5.67
CA THR A 224 17.31 -7.24 -6.43
C THR A 224 16.71 -7.35 -7.82
N ALA A 225 17.54 -7.23 -8.86
CA ALA A 225 17.10 -7.40 -10.24
C ALA A 225 16.92 -8.90 -10.58
N PRO A 226 15.97 -9.27 -11.44
CA PRO A 226 15.92 -10.62 -12.01
C PRO A 226 17.08 -10.82 -13.00
N LYS A 227 17.55 -12.07 -13.17
CA LYS A 227 18.49 -12.39 -14.27
C LYS A 227 17.78 -12.37 -15.62
N GLN A 228 16.54 -12.87 -15.64
CA GLN A 228 15.72 -12.94 -16.84
C GLN A 228 14.30 -12.44 -16.56
N LEU A 229 13.78 -11.61 -17.46
CA LEU A 229 12.37 -11.28 -17.49
C LEU A 229 11.66 -12.31 -18.38
N PHE A 230 10.66 -12.99 -17.84
CA PHE A 230 9.74 -13.77 -18.66
C PHE A 230 8.87 -12.81 -19.46
N VAL A 231 9.37 -12.37 -20.61
CA VAL A 231 8.63 -11.52 -21.54
C VAL A 231 7.64 -12.38 -22.31
N ASP A 232 6.41 -11.88 -22.46
CA ASP A 232 5.39 -12.43 -23.36
C ASP A 232 5.66 -12.10 -24.83
#